data_AF-A0A7J6T6F5-F1
#
_entry.id   AF-A0A7J6T6F5-F1
#
_cell.length_a   1.000
_cell.length_b   1.000
_cell.length_c   1.000
_cell.angle_alpha   90.00
_cell.angle_beta   90.00
_cell.angle_gamma   90.00
#
_symmetry.space_group_name_H-M   'P 1'
#
loop_
_entity.id
_entity.type
_entity.pdbx_description
1 polymer ?
#
loop_
_entity_poly.entity_id
_entity_poly.type
_entity_poly.pdbx_seq_one_letter_code
_entity_poly.pdbx_strand_id
1 'polypeptide(L)' 'MACSTCHCILSQDLYDSLPEPSEEEEDLLDLAPGLEDTSRLGCQVKVTEDMDGQEVKLPPSTVNFYVDGYKPTPD' A
#
# COMPACT_ATOMS: atom_id res chain seq x y z
N MET A 1 7.10 -11.00 -7.97
CA MET A 1 7.83 -9.77 -7.59
C MET A 1 6.95 -9.05 -6.59
N ALA A 2 7.34 -9.08 -5.32
CA ALA A 2 6.58 -8.43 -4.27
C ALA A 2 7.03 -6.97 -4.20
N CYS A 3 6.09 -6.04 -4.31
CA CYS A 3 6.38 -4.61 -4.45
C CYS A 3 5.64 -3.82 -3.38
N SER A 4 6.31 -2.87 -2.73
CA SER A 4 5.72 -1.91 -1.78
C SER A 4 5.27 -0.61 -2.49
N THR A 5 5.13 -0.65 -3.82
CA THR A 5 4.76 0.52 -4.64
C THR A 5 3.33 1.02 -4.43
N CYS A 6 2.47 0.18 -3.85
CA CYS A 6 1.08 0.49 -3.51
C CYS A 6 0.89 0.85 -2.02
N HIS A 7 1.98 1.06 -1.28
CA HIS A 7 1.93 1.52 0.11
C HIS A 7 1.12 2.80 0.22
N CYS A 8 0.12 2.77 1.09
CA CYS A 8 -0.69 3.91 1.48
C CYS A 8 -0.88 3.93 3.00
N ILE A 9 -1.22 5.10 3.53
CA ILE A 9 -1.45 5.35 4.94
C ILE A 9 -2.91 5.73 5.10
N LEU A 10 -3.66 4.93 5.85
CA LEU A 10 -5.10 5.11 6.05
C LEU A 10 -5.37 6.01 7.26
N SER A 11 -6.56 6.61 7.31
CA SER A 11 -7.06 7.19 8.56
C SER A 11 -7.24 6.09 9.60
N GLN A 12 -7.17 6.44 10.90
CA GLN A 12 -7.36 5.45 11.96
C GLN A 12 -8.73 4.78 11.87
N ASP A 13 -9.79 5.58 11.66
CA ASP A 13 -11.16 5.07 11.53
C ASP A 13 -11.31 4.06 10.38
N LEU A 14 -10.65 4.33 9.24
CA LEU A 14 -10.66 3.42 8.10
C LEU A 14 -9.84 2.16 8.37
N TYR A 15 -8.66 2.31 8.97
CA TYR A 15 -7.79 1.19 9.32
C TYR A 15 -8.49 0.21 10.26
N ASP A 16 -9.14 0.73 11.31
CA ASP A 16 -9.85 -0.07 12.32
C ASP A 16 -11.10 -0.77 11.74
N SER A 17 -11.65 -0.26 10.63
CA SER A 17 -12.78 -0.89 9.93
C SER A 17 -12.38 -2.09 9.06
N LEU A 18 -11.08 -2.23 8.76
CA LEU A 18 -10.55 -3.26 7.89
C LEU A 18 -10.07 -4.46 8.71
N PRO A 19 -10.01 -5.67 8.10
CA PRO A 19 -9.31 -6.78 8.71
C PRO A 19 -7.81 -6.45 8.86
N GLU A 20 -7.18 -7.03 9.87
CA GLU A 20 -5.74 -6.96 10.08
C GLU A 20 -4.99 -7.40 8.80
N PRO A 21 -3.84 -6.78 8.50
CA PRO A 21 -2.99 -7.22 7.39
C PRO A 21 -2.55 -8.67 7.60
N SER A 22 -2.35 -9.40 6.51
CA SER A 22 -1.76 -10.74 6.59
C SER A 22 -0.26 -10.66 6.88
N GLU A 23 0.33 -11.72 7.42
CA GLU A 23 1.80 -11.80 7.62
C GLU A 23 2.58 -11.47 6.33
N GLU A 24 2.14 -11.97 5.18
CA GLU A 24 2.75 -11.65 3.88
C GLU A 24 2.65 -10.16 3.50
N GLU A 25 1.64 -9.45 3.99
CA GLU A 25 1.47 -8.02 3.74
C GLU A 25 2.43 -7.21 4.64
N GLU A 26 2.52 -7.59 5.92
CA GLU A 26 3.43 -7.00 6.90
C GLU A 26 4.90 -7.15 6.46
N ASP A 27 5.30 -8.35 6.03
CA ASP A 27 6.65 -8.64 5.51
C ASP A 27 7.05 -7.70 4.35
N LEU A 28 6.09 -7.27 3.54
CA LEU A 28 6.32 -6.36 2.42
C LEU A 28 6.28 -4.89 2.82
N LEU A 29 5.44 -4.56 3.80
CA LEU A 29 5.38 -3.22 4.40
C LEU A 29 6.67 -2.89 5.16
N ASP A 30 7.32 -3.88 5.78
CA ASP A 30 8.63 -3.72 6.43
C ASP A 30 9.73 -3.22 5.48
N LEU A 31 9.58 -3.46 4.18
CA LEU A 31 10.48 -2.99 3.13
C LEU A 31 10.08 -1.60 2.58
N ALA A 32 8.94 -1.05 3.01
CA ALA A 32 8.42 0.22 2.53
C ALA A 32 9.04 1.43 3.27
N PRO A 33 9.51 2.46 2.55
CA PRO A 33 9.97 3.69 3.20
C PRO A 33 8.81 4.48 3.79
N GLY A 34 9.00 5.02 5.00
CA GLY A 34 7.98 5.85 5.65
C GLY A 34 6.78 5.06 6.14
N LEU A 35 7.01 3.82 6.60
CA LEU A 35 6.01 3.00 7.26
C LEU A 35 5.46 3.70 8.52
N GLU A 36 4.13 3.76 8.62
CA GLU A 36 3.34 4.26 9.75
C GLU A 36 2.39 3.14 10.25
N ASP A 37 1.89 3.22 11.48
CA ASP A 37 1.07 2.17 12.10
C ASP A 37 -0.21 1.83 11.32
N THR A 38 -0.79 2.79 10.60
CA THR A 38 -1.99 2.61 9.75
C THR A 38 -1.65 2.35 8.28
N SER A 39 -0.42 1.93 7.99
CA SER A 39 0.02 1.62 6.63
C SER A 39 -0.58 0.32 6.13
N ARG A 40 -1.00 0.31 4.87
CA ARG A 40 -1.48 -0.87 4.16
C ARG A 40 -0.90 -0.93 2.76
N LEU A 41 -0.87 -2.13 2.19
CA LEU A 41 -0.73 -2.28 0.74
C LEU A 41 -2.10 -2.04 0.12
N GLY A 42 -2.28 -0.92 -0.58
CA GLY A 42 -3.57 -0.54 -1.15
C GLY A 42 -4.16 -1.59 -2.10
N CYS A 43 -3.34 -2.48 -2.67
CA CYS A 43 -3.81 -3.58 -3.50
C CYS A 43 -4.51 -4.71 -2.72
N GLN A 44 -4.28 -4.80 -1.40
CA GLN A 44 -4.92 -5.77 -0.50
C GLN A 44 -6.22 -5.23 0.12
N VAL A 45 -6.44 -3.91 0.07
CA VAL A 45 -7.64 -3.27 0.61
C VAL A 45 -8.76 -3.31 -0.44
N LYS A 46 -9.89 -3.96 -0.10
CA LYS A 46 -11.07 -4.00 -0.97
C LYS A 46 -11.95 -2.79 -0.71
N VAL A 47 -12.25 -2.03 -1.76
CA VAL A 47 -13.15 -0.88 -1.68
C VAL A 47 -14.59 -1.36 -1.50
N THR A 48 -15.27 -0.81 -0.49
CA THR A 48 -16.69 -1.03 -0.20
C THR A 48 -17.47 0.28 -0.20
N GLU A 49 -18.80 0.21 -0.18
CA GLU A 49 -19.66 1.40 -0.13
C GLU A 49 -19.46 2.21 1.16
N ASP A 50 -19.07 1.55 2.26
CA ASP A 50 -18.81 2.18 3.56
C ASP A 50 -17.57 3.09 3.56
N MET A 51 -16.75 3.03 2.52
CA MET A 51 -15.54 3.85 2.35
C MET A 51 -15.81 5.15 1.58
N ASP A 52 -17.06 5.48 1.26
CA ASP A 52 -17.40 6.72 0.56
C ASP A 52 -16.98 7.96 1.37
N GLY A 53 -16.29 8.88 0.71
CA GLY A 53 -15.74 10.09 1.32
C GLY A 53 -14.50 9.88 2.20
N GLN A 54 -13.95 8.66 2.30
CA GLN A 54 -12.70 8.43 3.02
C GLN A 54 -11.49 9.00 2.28
N GLU A 55 -10.50 9.44 3.06
CA GLU A 55 -9.23 9.95 2.55
C GLU A 55 -8.10 8.96 2.81
N VAL A 56 -7.18 8.86 1.85
CA VAL A 56 -5.97 8.02 1.96
C VAL A 56 -4.76 8.88 1.66
N LYS A 57 -3.73 8.77 2.48
CA LYS A 57 -2.46 9.48 2.32
C LYS A 57 -1.45 8.58 1.64
N LEU A 58 -0.66 9.14 0.73
CA LEU A 58 0.48 8.46 0.13
C LEU A 58 1.76 8.76 0.91
N PRO A 59 2.67 7.78 1.07
CA PRO A 59 3.97 8.01 1.68
C PRO A 59 4.78 9.03 0.86
N PRO A 60 5.76 9.73 1.47
CA PRO A 60 6.54 10.77 0.79
C PRO A 60 7.40 10.24 -0.37
N SER A 61 7.65 8.95 -0.43
CA SER A 61 8.39 8.29 -1.50
C SER A 61 7.94 6.83 -1.63
N THR A 62 7.94 6.29 -2.85
CA THR A 62 7.73 4.85 -3.10
C THR A 62 8.96 4.26 -3.78
N VAL A 63 9.33 3.03 -3.42
CA VAL A 63 10.44 2.30 -4.08
C VAL A 63 9.87 1.45 -5.19
N ASN A 64 10.25 1.75 -6.43
CA ASN A 64 9.97 0.88 -7.57
C ASN A 64 11.25 0.12 -7.92
N PHE A 65 11.17 -1.21 -8.03
CA PHE A 65 12.31 -2.04 -8.45
C PHE A 65 12.78 -1.73 -9.89
N TYR A 66 11.93 -1.10 -10.71
CA TYR A 66 12.28 -0.61 -12.05
C TYR A 66 12.67 0.86 -12.02
N VAL A 67 13.84 1.13 -11.44
CA VAL A 67 14.52 2.43 -11.53
C VAL A 67 15.71 2.26 -12.47
N ASP A 68 15.49 2.29 -13.80
CA ASP A 68 16.55 2.51 -14.81
C ASP A 68 16.00 2.52 -16.26
N GLY A 69 14.90 3.26 -16.52
CA GLY A 69 14.45 3.50 -17.90
C GLY A 69 14.03 2.25 -18.72
N TYR A 70 13.87 1.10 -18.05
CA TYR A 70 13.45 -0.15 -18.69
C TYR A 70 12.00 -0.03 -19.18
N LYS A 71 11.81 -0.01 -20.49
CA LYS A 71 10.49 -0.15 -21.13
C LYS A 71 10.23 -1.62 -21.41
N PRO A 72 9.34 -2.29 -20.65
CA PRO A 72 8.94 -3.65 -20.99
C PRO A 72 8.25 -3.64 -22.36
N THR A 73 8.77 -4.42 -23.31
CA THR A 73 8.06 -4.72 -24.57
C THR A 73 7.08 -5.86 -24.32
N PRO A 74 5.80 -5.72 -24.74
CA PRO A 74 4.86 -6.83 -24.71
C PRO A 74 5.32 -7.91 -25.70
N ASP A 75 5.28 -9.17 -25.28
CA ASP A 75 5.35 -10.33 -26.18
C ASP A 75 4.10 -10.42 -27.07
#